data_AF-A0A376VXN0-F1
#
_entry.id   AF-A0A376VXN0-F1
#
_cell.length_a   1.000
_cell.length_b   1.000
_cell.length_c   1.000
_cell.angle_alpha   90.00
_cell.angle_beta   90.00
_cell.angle_gamma   90.00
#
_symmetry.space_group_name_H-M   'P 1'
#
loop_
_entity.id
_entity.type
_entity.pdbx_description
1 polymer ?
#
loop_
_entity_poly.entity_id
_entity_poly.type
_entity_poly.pdbx_seq_one_letter_code
_entity_poly.pdbx_strand_id
1 'polypeptide(L)'
;MASKSWDEIIAKLEKDPQLKAQFLEVYPQGFSGENITDAIAEFEKTLITPDSPFDKWLRGDENALTAQQKKGYQLFKDNKCATCHGGIILGGRSFEPLGLKKDFNFGEITAADIGRMNVTKEERDKLRQKVPGLRNVALTAPYFHRGDVPTLDGAVKLMLRYQVGKELPQEDVDDIVAFLHSLNGVYTPYMQDKQ
;
A
#
# COMPACT_ATOMS: atom_id res chain seq x y z
N MET A 1 -10.15 16.79 1.21
CA MET A 1 -11.50 17.01 0.62
C MET A 1 -11.72 18.46 0.15
N ALA A 2 -10.68 19.18 -0.32
CA ALA A 2 -10.77 20.57 -0.83
C ALA A 2 -11.31 21.66 0.14
N SER A 3 -11.28 21.45 1.47
CA SER A 3 -11.48 22.54 2.45
C SER A 3 -10.27 23.47 2.51
N LYS A 4 -10.50 24.74 2.83
CA LYS A 4 -9.52 25.83 2.72
C LYS A 4 -8.83 26.18 4.04
N SER A 5 -9.39 25.77 5.17
CA SER A 5 -8.82 25.99 6.50
C SER A 5 -9.31 24.98 7.52
N TRP A 6 -8.65 24.90 8.67
CA TRP A 6 -9.12 24.14 9.82
C TRP A 6 -10.45 24.67 10.35
N ASP A 7 -10.65 25.99 10.37
CA ASP A 7 -11.91 26.60 10.81
C ASP A 7 -13.10 26.11 9.98
N GLU A 8 -12.92 25.94 8.66
CA GLU A 8 -13.98 25.41 7.78
C GLU A 8 -14.31 23.95 8.12
N ILE A 9 -13.30 23.15 8.46
CA ILE A 9 -13.48 21.74 8.84
C ILE A 9 -14.18 21.66 10.21
N ILE A 10 -13.68 22.41 11.19
CA ILE A 10 -14.22 22.46 12.55
C ILE A 10 -15.69 22.91 12.51
N ALA A 11 -16.01 23.98 11.78
CA ALA A 11 -17.38 24.47 11.66
C ALA A 11 -18.34 23.45 11.01
N LYS A 12 -17.85 22.47 10.26
CA LYS A 12 -18.66 21.35 9.75
C LYS A 12 -18.85 20.28 10.83
N LEU A 13 -17.79 19.89 11.53
CA LEU A 13 -17.84 18.88 12.59
C LEU A 13 -18.70 19.33 13.78
N GLU A 14 -18.67 20.63 14.12
CA GLU A 14 -19.49 21.19 15.21
C GLU A 14 -21.00 21.10 14.97
N LYS A 15 -21.44 20.90 13.73
CA LYS A 15 -22.87 20.73 13.40
C LYS A 15 -23.40 19.34 13.77
N ASP A 16 -22.53 18.41 14.11
CA ASP A 16 -22.89 17.08 14.61
C ASP A 16 -22.72 17.07 16.15
N PRO A 17 -23.82 17.24 16.92
CA PRO A 17 -23.74 17.28 18.38
C PRO A 17 -23.34 15.94 18.98
N GLN A 18 -23.64 14.81 18.31
CA GLN A 18 -23.26 13.48 18.79
C GLN A 18 -21.75 13.27 18.62
N LEU A 19 -21.22 13.59 17.44
CA LEU A 19 -19.77 13.55 17.20
C LEU A 19 -19.03 14.48 18.14
N LYS A 20 -19.52 15.71 18.34
CA LYS A 20 -18.91 16.67 19.27
C LYS A 20 -18.85 16.13 20.71
N ALA A 21 -19.94 15.51 21.19
CA ALA A 21 -19.97 14.91 22.51
C ALA A 21 -18.93 13.77 22.63
N GLN A 22 -18.93 12.81 21.69
CA GLN A 22 -17.98 11.69 21.67
C GLN A 22 -16.53 12.16 21.53
N PHE A 23 -16.28 13.19 20.73
CA PHE A 23 -14.95 13.73 20.52
C PHE A 23 -14.41 14.38 21.81
N LEU A 24 -15.25 15.10 22.56
CA LEU A 24 -14.88 15.74 23.82
C LEU A 24 -14.59 14.73 24.95
N GLU A 25 -15.14 13.51 24.87
CA GLU A 25 -14.82 12.43 25.81
C GLU A 25 -13.36 11.98 25.71
N VAL A 26 -12.78 12.03 24.50
CA VAL A 26 -11.39 11.62 24.22
C VAL A 26 -10.44 12.80 24.18
N TYR A 27 -10.88 13.94 23.63
CA TYR A 27 -10.11 15.17 23.46
C TYR A 27 -10.80 16.35 24.18
N PRO A 28 -10.54 16.58 25.49
CA PRO A 28 -11.20 17.62 26.28
C PRO A 28 -11.02 19.05 25.75
N GLN A 29 -9.99 19.28 24.94
CA GLN A 29 -9.70 20.58 24.29
C GLN A 29 -10.60 20.83 23.06
N GLY A 30 -11.39 19.84 22.64
CA GLY A 30 -12.30 19.92 21.51
C GLY A 30 -11.60 19.80 20.16
N PHE A 31 -12.31 20.16 19.10
CA PHE A 31 -11.79 20.08 17.74
C PHE A 31 -10.64 21.08 17.52
N SER A 32 -9.51 20.56 17.07
CA SER A 32 -8.37 21.33 16.57
C SER A 32 -7.76 20.57 15.39
N GLY A 33 -6.92 21.24 14.60
CA GLY A 33 -6.22 20.55 13.51
C GLY A 33 -5.41 19.36 14.03
N GLU A 34 -4.70 19.56 15.13
CA GLU A 34 -3.92 18.50 15.81
C GLU A 34 -4.81 17.34 16.27
N ASN A 35 -5.87 17.60 17.04
CA ASN A 35 -6.73 16.55 17.58
C ASN A 35 -7.47 15.78 16.49
N ILE A 36 -7.91 16.46 15.42
CA ILE A 36 -8.56 15.80 14.27
C ILE A 36 -7.54 14.90 13.55
N THR A 37 -6.32 15.39 13.31
CA THR A 37 -5.29 14.55 12.67
C THR A 37 -4.88 13.36 13.53
N ASP A 38 -4.79 13.56 14.85
CA ASP A 38 -4.46 12.50 15.80
C ASP A 38 -5.54 11.42 15.83
N ALA A 39 -6.83 11.80 15.93
CA ALA A 39 -7.95 10.86 15.92
C ALA A 39 -7.98 9.99 14.64
N ILE A 40 -7.72 10.60 13.48
CA ILE A 40 -7.61 9.87 12.20
C ILE A 40 -6.41 8.93 12.23
N ALA A 41 -5.25 9.39 12.70
CA ALA A 41 -4.04 8.57 12.76
C ALA A 41 -4.21 7.37 13.72
N GLU A 42 -4.86 7.57 14.86
CA GLU A 42 -5.20 6.48 15.78
C GLU A 42 -6.15 5.46 15.13
N PHE A 43 -7.17 5.92 14.41
CA PHE A 43 -8.04 5.04 13.64
C PHE A 43 -7.25 4.25 12.58
N GLU A 44 -6.39 4.90 11.80
CA GLU A 44 -5.57 4.25 10.77
C GLU A 44 -4.62 3.20 11.35
N LYS A 45 -4.10 3.38 12.58
CA LYS A 45 -3.30 2.35 13.28
C LYS A 45 -4.09 1.07 13.58
N THR A 46 -5.42 1.15 13.67
CA THR A 46 -6.29 -0.02 13.87
C THR A 46 -6.61 -0.77 12.59
N LEU A 47 -6.37 -0.18 11.41
CA LEU A 47 -6.66 -0.76 10.09
C LEU A 47 -5.61 -1.81 9.68
N ILE A 48 -5.23 -2.67 10.61
CA ILE A 48 -4.38 -3.81 10.35
C ILE A 48 -5.20 -4.96 9.79
N THR A 49 -4.65 -5.64 8.79
CA THR A 49 -5.25 -6.85 8.21
C THR A 49 -4.33 -8.04 8.45
N PRO A 50 -4.28 -8.59 9.69
CA PRO A 50 -3.45 -9.75 10.00
C PRO A 50 -4.03 -11.03 9.38
N ASP A 51 -3.43 -12.18 9.72
CA ASP A 51 -3.93 -13.52 9.38
C ASP A 51 -4.07 -13.80 7.88
N SER A 52 -3.26 -13.14 7.05
CA SER A 52 -3.12 -13.55 5.65
C SER A 52 -2.59 -14.99 5.60
N PRO A 53 -2.88 -15.76 4.53
CA PRO A 53 -2.28 -17.09 4.35
C PRO A 53 -0.75 -17.09 4.51
N PHE A 54 -0.08 -16.05 4.00
CA PHE A 54 1.35 -15.86 4.19
C PHE A 54 1.75 -15.63 5.66
N ASP A 55 0.98 -14.86 6.44
CA ASP A 55 1.25 -14.65 7.88
C ASP A 55 1.10 -15.94 8.71
N LYS A 56 0.10 -16.75 8.37
CA LYS A 56 -0.11 -18.05 9.01
C LYS A 56 1.05 -19.00 8.70
N TRP A 57 1.48 -19.03 7.44
CA TRP A 57 2.64 -19.82 7.02
C TRP A 57 3.94 -19.38 7.71
N LEU A 58 4.19 -18.07 7.81
CA LEU A 58 5.35 -17.54 8.54
C LEU A 58 5.34 -17.87 10.04
N ARG A 59 4.16 -18.13 10.62
CA ARG A 59 4.00 -18.58 12.02
C ARG A 59 4.09 -20.10 12.20
N GLY A 60 4.33 -20.86 11.12
CA GLY A 60 4.55 -22.30 11.16
C GLY A 60 3.37 -23.16 10.69
N ASP A 61 2.28 -22.57 10.19
CA ASP A 61 1.22 -23.36 9.52
C ASP A 61 1.67 -23.73 8.10
N GLU A 62 2.30 -24.90 7.97
CA GLU A 62 2.82 -25.39 6.68
C GLU A 62 1.75 -25.57 5.61
N ASN A 63 0.47 -25.68 5.99
CA ASN A 63 -0.64 -25.88 5.07
C ASN A 63 -1.35 -24.57 4.70
N ALA A 64 -0.95 -23.44 5.27
CA ALA A 64 -1.55 -22.15 4.98
C ALA A 64 -1.28 -21.64 3.55
N LEU A 65 -0.22 -22.12 2.90
CA LEU A 65 0.06 -21.83 1.49
C LEU A 65 -0.09 -23.08 0.63
N THR A 66 -0.67 -22.91 -0.56
CA THR A 66 -0.66 -23.94 -1.60
C THR A 66 0.76 -24.13 -2.16
N ALA A 67 1.00 -25.26 -2.83
CA ALA A 67 2.27 -25.49 -3.53
C ALA A 67 2.58 -24.39 -4.57
N GLN A 68 1.54 -23.90 -5.25
CA GLN A 68 1.64 -22.81 -6.22
C GLN A 68 2.12 -21.50 -5.55
N GLN A 69 1.52 -21.15 -4.40
CA GLN A 69 1.91 -19.96 -3.64
C GLN A 69 3.35 -20.05 -3.10
N LYS A 70 3.76 -21.24 -2.65
CA LYS A 70 5.16 -21.48 -2.23
C LYS A 70 6.13 -21.31 -3.41
N LYS A 71 5.80 -21.85 -4.60
CA LYS A 71 6.59 -21.64 -5.84
C LYS A 71 6.63 -20.14 -6.21
N GLY A 72 5.50 -19.45 -6.15
CA GLY A 72 5.40 -18.02 -6.38
C GLY A 72 6.28 -17.17 -5.46
N TYR A 73 6.31 -17.50 -4.17
CA TYR A 73 7.19 -16.85 -3.21
C TYR A 73 8.67 -17.09 -3.52
N GLN A 74 9.02 -18.29 -3.97
CA GLN A 74 10.38 -18.61 -4.39
C GLN A 74 10.78 -17.78 -5.62
N LEU A 75 9.93 -17.75 -6.66
CA LEU A 75 10.13 -16.91 -7.85
C LEU A 75 10.22 -15.41 -7.50
N PHE A 76 9.42 -14.94 -6.54
CA PHE A 76 9.48 -13.56 -6.05
C PHE A 76 10.85 -13.21 -5.46
N LYS A 77 11.46 -14.13 -4.69
CA LYS A 77 12.82 -13.95 -4.14
C LYS A 77 13.88 -14.05 -5.24
N ASP A 78 13.80 -15.06 -6.10
CA ASP A 78 14.80 -15.34 -7.15
C ASP A 78 14.84 -14.24 -8.21
N ASN A 79 13.72 -13.55 -8.42
CA ASN A 79 13.62 -12.37 -9.28
C ASN A 79 13.82 -11.05 -8.54
N LYS A 80 14.40 -11.10 -7.32
CA LYS A 80 14.87 -9.96 -6.54
C LYS A 80 13.77 -8.98 -6.12
N CYS A 81 12.49 -9.34 -6.23
CA CYS A 81 11.38 -8.50 -5.78
C CYS A 81 11.51 -8.18 -4.29
N ALA A 82 11.97 -9.15 -3.48
CA ALA A 82 12.22 -9.00 -2.05
C ALA A 82 13.31 -7.98 -1.68
N THR A 83 14.11 -7.49 -2.64
CA THR A 83 15.10 -6.43 -2.41
C THR A 83 14.41 -5.10 -2.04
N CYS A 84 13.32 -4.79 -2.73
CA CYS A 84 12.55 -3.57 -2.51
C CYS A 84 11.28 -3.84 -1.69
N HIS A 85 10.65 -4.98 -1.91
CA HIS A 85 9.41 -5.41 -1.26
C HIS A 85 9.70 -6.34 -0.07
N GLY A 86 10.42 -5.82 0.92
CA GLY A 86 10.80 -6.56 2.13
C GLY A 86 10.13 -6.04 3.41
N GLY A 87 10.36 -6.76 4.52
CA GLY A 87 9.80 -6.43 5.83
C GLY A 87 8.32 -6.79 6.00
N ILE A 88 7.71 -6.33 7.10
CA ILE A 88 6.37 -6.76 7.56
C ILE A 88 5.27 -6.49 6.51
N ILE A 89 5.36 -5.37 5.79
CA ILE A 89 4.37 -4.98 4.78
C ILE A 89 4.84 -5.23 3.33
N LEU A 90 6.01 -5.88 3.16
CA LEU A 90 6.63 -6.15 1.87
C LEU A 90 6.79 -4.87 1.01
N GLY A 91 7.41 -3.84 1.59
CA GLY A 91 7.62 -2.54 0.95
C GLY A 91 7.64 -1.38 1.93
N GLY A 92 7.52 -0.16 1.41
CA GLY A 92 7.35 1.07 2.18
C GLY A 92 8.62 1.68 2.78
N ARG A 93 9.78 1.03 2.62
CA ARG A 93 11.04 1.41 3.30
C ARG A 93 12.04 2.14 2.41
N SER A 94 11.81 2.22 1.11
CA SER A 94 12.69 2.91 0.17
C SER A 94 11.93 3.67 -0.90
N PHE A 95 12.67 4.50 -1.64
CA PHE A 95 12.18 5.21 -2.81
C PHE A 95 13.04 4.84 -4.01
N GLU A 96 12.43 4.17 -4.98
CA GLU A 96 13.15 3.62 -6.14
C GLU A 96 12.63 4.23 -7.43
N PRO A 97 13.50 4.37 -8.46
CA PRO A 97 13.04 4.68 -9.79
C PRO A 97 12.27 3.47 -10.35
N LEU A 98 11.24 3.75 -11.14
CA LEU A 98 10.66 2.76 -12.04
C LEU A 98 11.44 2.82 -13.36
N GLY A 99 11.94 1.67 -13.80
CA GLY A 99 12.83 1.50 -14.94
C GLY A 99 14.30 1.21 -14.61
N LEU A 100 14.59 0.43 -13.55
CA LEU A 100 15.98 0.10 -13.16
C LEU A 100 16.79 -0.65 -14.23
N LYS A 101 16.11 -1.38 -15.12
CA LYS A 101 16.73 -2.22 -16.16
C LYS A 101 16.40 -1.77 -17.57
N LYS A 102 15.21 -1.21 -17.77
CA LYS A 102 14.72 -0.66 -19.02
C LYS A 102 13.88 0.56 -18.70
N ASP A 103 13.87 1.56 -19.57
CA ASP A 103 12.97 2.70 -19.40
C ASP A 103 11.52 2.22 -19.35
N PHE A 104 10.83 2.51 -18.24
CA PHE A 104 9.43 2.14 -18.05
C PHE A 104 8.51 2.87 -19.04
N ASN A 105 8.98 3.97 -19.66
CA ASN A 105 8.28 4.80 -20.62
C ASN A 105 6.89 5.18 -20.16
N PHE A 106 6.83 6.06 -19.16
CA PHE A 106 5.58 6.64 -18.65
C PHE A 106 4.85 7.52 -19.67
N GLY A 107 5.33 7.67 -20.91
CA GLY A 107 4.78 8.66 -21.84
C GLY A 107 5.01 10.08 -21.32
N GLU A 108 3.99 10.93 -21.41
CA GLU A 108 4.07 12.30 -20.90
C GLU A 108 4.23 12.32 -19.38
N ILE A 109 5.29 12.98 -18.89
CA ILE A 109 5.58 13.13 -17.46
C ILE A 109 4.91 14.41 -16.96
N THR A 110 4.07 14.27 -15.94
CA THR A 110 3.39 15.37 -15.27
C THR A 110 4.12 15.76 -13.98
N ALA A 111 3.70 16.87 -13.35
CA ALA A 111 4.21 17.27 -12.04
C ALA A 111 3.99 16.20 -10.94
N ALA A 112 2.94 15.38 -11.06
CA ALA A 112 2.66 14.30 -10.10
C ALA A 112 3.70 13.17 -10.17
N ASP A 113 4.30 12.95 -11.34
CA ASP A 113 5.20 11.82 -11.59
C ASP A 113 6.64 12.09 -11.13
N ILE A 114 6.98 13.34 -10.85
CA ILE A 114 8.28 13.76 -10.32
C ILE A 114 8.63 13.04 -9.00
N GLY A 115 7.60 12.59 -8.26
CA GLY A 115 7.78 11.70 -7.12
C GLY A 115 8.48 12.38 -5.96
N ARG A 116 9.50 11.72 -5.39
CA ARG A 116 10.18 12.16 -4.16
C ARG A 116 10.80 13.55 -4.27
N MET A 117 11.28 13.96 -5.44
CA MET A 117 11.86 15.29 -5.65
C MET A 117 10.85 16.43 -5.41
N ASN A 118 9.54 16.18 -5.54
CA ASN A 118 8.53 17.19 -5.17
C ASN A 118 8.63 17.61 -3.70
N VAL A 119 9.16 16.74 -2.84
CA VAL A 119 9.39 17.00 -1.42
C VAL A 119 10.83 17.45 -1.18
N THR A 120 11.81 16.67 -1.64
CA THR A 120 13.22 16.89 -1.26
C THR A 120 13.91 18.01 -2.03
N LYS A 121 13.41 18.35 -3.22
CA LYS A 121 14.01 19.31 -4.17
C LYS A 121 15.37 18.87 -4.75
N GLU A 122 15.78 17.63 -4.51
CA GLU A 122 17.05 17.07 -4.97
C GLU A 122 16.90 16.33 -6.32
N GLU A 123 17.75 16.62 -7.31
CA GLU A 123 17.67 16.01 -8.65
C GLU A 123 17.84 14.47 -8.59
N ARG A 124 18.63 13.95 -7.64
CA ARG A 124 18.82 12.49 -7.46
C ARG A 124 17.53 11.74 -7.09
N ASP A 125 16.52 12.46 -6.60
CA ASP A 125 15.23 11.92 -6.17
C ASP A 125 14.15 12.00 -7.26
N LYS A 126 14.50 12.52 -8.44
CA LYS A 126 13.58 12.68 -9.56
C LYS A 126 13.07 11.32 -10.05
N LEU A 127 11.74 11.23 -10.26
CA LEU A 127 11.02 10.02 -10.66
C LEU A 127 11.15 8.82 -9.70
N ARG A 128 11.68 9.04 -8.49
CA ARG A 128 11.70 8.00 -7.46
C ARG A 128 10.37 7.98 -6.73
N GLN A 129 9.75 6.81 -6.67
CA GLN A 129 8.47 6.60 -5.99
C GLN A 129 8.69 5.78 -4.73
N LYS A 130 7.88 6.02 -3.70
CA LYS A 130 7.88 5.16 -2.50
C LYS A 130 7.49 3.76 -2.96
N VAL A 131 8.30 2.76 -2.64
CA VAL A 131 7.94 1.37 -2.91
C VAL A 131 6.67 1.03 -2.11
N PRO A 132 5.54 0.68 -2.73
CA PRO A 132 4.31 0.40 -1.99
C PRO A 132 4.44 -0.90 -1.19
N GLY A 133 3.69 -1.00 -0.09
CA GLY A 133 3.49 -2.29 0.57
C GLY A 133 2.65 -3.20 -0.34
N LEU A 134 2.88 -4.51 -0.27
CA LEU A 134 2.15 -5.49 -1.09
C LEU A 134 1.03 -6.22 -0.32
N ARG A 135 0.79 -5.87 0.95
CA ARG A 135 -0.39 -6.33 1.69
C ARG A 135 -1.65 -5.90 0.95
N ASN A 136 -2.57 -6.85 0.76
CA ASN A 136 -3.83 -6.65 0.05
C ASN A 136 -3.70 -6.20 -1.42
N VAL A 137 -2.51 -6.33 -2.04
CA VAL A 137 -2.26 -5.83 -3.40
C VAL A 137 -3.23 -6.42 -4.43
N ALA A 138 -3.69 -7.65 -4.24
CA ALA A 138 -4.65 -8.29 -5.12
C ALA A 138 -6.07 -7.71 -5.06
N LEU A 139 -6.34 -6.79 -4.13
CA LEU A 139 -7.64 -6.14 -3.93
C LEU A 139 -7.63 -4.65 -4.30
N THR A 140 -6.48 -4.10 -4.70
CA THR A 140 -6.28 -2.65 -4.85
C THR A 140 -5.88 -2.26 -6.28
N ALA A 141 -6.47 -2.92 -7.27
CA ALA A 141 -6.37 -2.46 -8.66
C ALA A 141 -7.08 -1.10 -8.80
N PRO A 142 -6.67 -0.26 -9.78
CA PRO A 142 -5.54 -0.43 -10.70
C PRO A 142 -4.18 -0.09 -10.06
N TYR A 143 -3.09 -0.49 -10.72
CA TYR A 143 -1.73 -0.49 -10.16
C TYR A 143 -0.88 0.70 -10.62
N PHE A 144 0.25 0.88 -9.92
CA PHE A 144 1.20 1.99 -10.03
C PHE A 144 0.64 3.34 -9.57
N HIS A 145 1.50 4.37 -9.52
CA HIS A 145 1.16 5.68 -8.96
C HIS A 145 0.11 6.45 -9.78
N ARG A 146 -0.09 6.07 -11.05
CA ARG A 146 -1.11 6.63 -11.94
C ARG A 146 -2.41 5.82 -11.97
N GLY A 147 -2.41 4.60 -11.45
CA GLY A 147 -3.57 3.70 -11.54
C GLY A 147 -3.95 3.36 -12.98
N ASP A 148 -2.97 3.25 -13.88
CA ASP A 148 -3.18 3.03 -15.32
C ASP A 148 -3.01 1.56 -15.74
N VAL A 149 -2.57 0.69 -14.84
CA VAL A 149 -2.44 -0.75 -15.11
C VAL A 149 -3.58 -1.51 -14.45
N PRO A 150 -4.47 -2.17 -15.19
CA PRO A 150 -5.72 -2.70 -14.62
C PRO A 150 -5.57 -4.03 -13.87
N THR A 151 -4.54 -4.83 -14.17
CA THR A 151 -4.44 -6.21 -13.67
C THR A 151 -3.15 -6.47 -12.92
N LEU A 152 -3.22 -7.35 -11.92
CA LEU A 152 -2.06 -7.73 -11.10
C LEU A 152 -1.02 -8.45 -11.95
N ASP A 153 -1.47 -9.34 -12.83
CA ASP A 153 -0.66 -10.00 -13.85
C ASP A 153 0.11 -8.98 -14.71
N GLY A 154 -0.57 -7.95 -15.22
CA GLY A 154 0.05 -6.89 -15.99
C GLY A 154 1.10 -6.13 -15.17
N ALA A 155 0.80 -5.81 -13.92
CA ALA A 155 1.74 -5.15 -13.02
C ALA A 155 3.00 -6.01 -12.76
N VAL A 156 2.83 -7.32 -12.52
CA VAL A 156 3.95 -8.26 -12.33
C VAL A 156 4.81 -8.34 -13.59
N LYS A 157 4.21 -8.47 -14.77
CA LYS A 157 4.93 -8.49 -16.06
C LYS A 157 5.74 -7.22 -16.29
N LEU A 158 5.16 -6.06 -16.01
CA LEU A 158 5.86 -4.78 -16.13
C LEU A 158 7.02 -4.69 -15.12
N MET A 159 6.83 -5.09 -13.87
CA MET A 159 7.92 -5.12 -12.88
C MET A 159 9.05 -6.07 -13.30
N LEU A 160 8.73 -7.26 -13.78
CA LEU A 160 9.72 -8.21 -14.31
C LEU A 160 10.50 -7.59 -15.47
N ARG A 161 9.81 -6.99 -16.45
CA ARG A 161 10.44 -6.40 -17.64
C ARG A 161 11.31 -5.19 -17.32
N TYR A 162 10.82 -4.26 -16.50
CA TYR A 162 11.46 -2.95 -16.32
C TYR A 162 12.33 -2.84 -15.08
N GLN A 163 12.03 -3.56 -14.00
CA GLN A 163 12.84 -3.56 -12.77
C GLN A 163 13.85 -4.71 -12.73
N VAL A 164 13.50 -5.88 -13.26
CA VAL A 164 14.34 -7.09 -13.20
C VAL A 164 15.06 -7.35 -14.53
N GLY A 165 14.46 -6.94 -15.65
CA GLY A 165 15.00 -7.15 -17.00
C GLY A 165 14.71 -8.55 -17.54
N LYS A 166 13.65 -9.21 -17.06
CA LYS A 166 13.27 -10.57 -17.44
C LYS A 166 11.85 -10.62 -18.01
N GLU A 167 11.61 -11.64 -18.82
CA GLU A 167 10.29 -12.08 -19.22
C GLU A 167 10.18 -13.54 -18.81
N LEU A 168 9.17 -13.86 -17.99
CA LEU A 168 8.95 -15.21 -17.50
C LEU A 168 7.80 -15.86 -18.29
N PRO A 169 7.77 -17.19 -18.39
CA PRO A 169 6.58 -17.92 -18.85
C PRO A 169 5.34 -17.51 -18.04
N GLN A 170 4.16 -17.60 -18.66
CA GLN A 170 2.91 -17.21 -18.01
C GLN A 170 2.67 -17.99 -16.71
N GLU A 171 2.98 -19.28 -16.69
CA GLU A 171 2.87 -20.12 -15.49
C GLU A 171 3.66 -19.57 -14.29
N ASP A 172 4.86 -19.03 -14.52
CA ASP A 172 5.68 -18.46 -13.45
C ASP A 172 5.14 -17.09 -13.01
N VAL A 173 4.53 -16.32 -13.91
CA VAL A 173 3.82 -15.09 -13.57
C VAL A 173 2.58 -15.43 -12.72
N ASP A 174 1.81 -16.44 -13.12
CA ASP A 174 0.63 -16.92 -12.39
C ASP A 174 0.99 -17.38 -10.98
N ASP A 175 2.14 -18.05 -10.82
CA ASP A 175 2.65 -18.45 -9.51
C ASP A 175 2.98 -17.24 -8.63
N ILE A 176 3.68 -16.23 -9.18
CA ILE A 176 3.95 -14.98 -8.45
C ILE A 176 2.63 -14.29 -8.06
N VAL A 177 1.67 -14.21 -8.97
CA VAL A 177 0.35 -13.65 -8.70
C VAL A 177 -0.37 -14.42 -7.59
N ALA A 178 -0.33 -15.76 -7.62
CA ALA A 178 -0.90 -16.61 -6.56
C ALA A 178 -0.27 -16.31 -5.19
N PHE A 179 1.07 -16.13 -5.14
CA PHE A 179 1.75 -15.66 -3.94
C PHE A 179 1.23 -14.28 -3.48
N LEU A 180 1.06 -13.31 -4.38
CA LEU A 180 0.56 -11.99 -4.02
C LEU A 180 -0.89 -12.04 -3.47
N HIS A 181 -1.74 -12.95 -3.96
CA HIS A 181 -3.05 -13.22 -3.37
C HIS A 181 -2.97 -13.74 -1.92
N SER A 182 -1.90 -14.45 -1.56
CA SER A 182 -1.67 -14.93 -0.18
C SER A 182 -1.36 -13.80 0.83
N LEU A 183 -1.15 -12.57 0.35
CA LEU A 183 -0.90 -11.38 1.15
C LEU A 183 -2.17 -10.64 1.57
N ASN A 184 -3.35 -11.13 1.15
CA ASN A 184 -4.63 -10.59 1.57
C ASN A 184 -4.92 -10.99 3.01
N GLY A 185 -4.96 -10.00 3.89
CA GLY A 185 -5.27 -10.20 5.30
C GLY A 185 -6.76 -10.15 5.60
N VAL A 186 -7.11 -10.34 6.87
CA VAL A 186 -8.46 -10.25 7.39
C VAL A 186 -8.58 -8.97 8.21
N TYR A 187 -9.55 -8.11 7.86
CA TYR A 187 -9.92 -6.98 8.69
C TYR A 187 -11.03 -7.40 9.66
N THR A 188 -10.81 -7.22 10.96
CA THR A 188 -11.85 -7.39 11.97
C THR A 188 -12.25 -5.99 12.47
N PRO A 189 -13.40 -5.46 12.05
CA PRO A 189 -13.83 -4.14 12.47
C PRO A 189 -14.10 -4.12 13.98
N TYR A 190 -13.84 -2.97 14.60
CA TYR A 190 -14.30 -2.71 15.95
C TYR A 190 -15.84 -2.73 15.98
N MET A 191 -16.41 -3.67 16.73
CA MET A 191 -17.84 -3.73 16.98
C MET A 191 -18.13 -2.94 18.25
N GLN A 192 -18.83 -1.81 18.12
CA GLN A 192 -19.47 -1.19 19.29
C GLN A 192 -20.60 -2.10 19.73
N ASP A 193 -20.58 -2.56 20.98
CA ASP A 193 -21.75 -3.15 21.60
C ASP A 193 -22.90 -2.16 21.45
N LYS A 194 -23.96 -2.58 20.74
CA LYS A 194 -25.20 -1.80 20.68
C LYS A 194 -25.75 -1.73 22.11
N GLN A 195 -25.65 -0.57 22.73
CA GLN A 195 -26.51 -0.22 23.87
C GLN A 195 -27.95 -0.06 23.38
#